data_AF-A0A1T0ARD8-F1
#
_entry.id   AF-A0A1T0ARD8-F1
#
_cell.length_a   1.000
_cell.length_b   1.000
_cell.length_c   1.000
_cell.angle_alpha   90.00
_cell.angle_beta   90.00
_cell.angle_gamma   90.00
#
_symmetry.space_group_name_H-M   'P 1'
#
loop_
_entity.id
_entity.type
_entity.pdbx_description
1 polymer ?
#
loop_
_entity_poly.entity_id
_entity_poly.type
_entity_poly.pdbx_seq_one_letter_code
_entity_poly.pdbx_strand_id
1 'polypeptide(L)'
;MWTIFTLAEKERASLLKKYYLSFKLKKEIKLESMQDIKKSAYQLPNFDKEFDTTIKFWIPNIVFHCINQEAENNFKTNSIAHTIREILLIHCYGMSAVIYFREKYRNKSTELEKIPELNTRFSISALANKRKRQSLGKNIQDIKIACHHKLKEDLTTLANLEKLSLSEYLRREITKHYLGNGFNPEIILTDEEEQNIKQFLEEND
;
A
#
# COMPACT_ATOMS: atom_id res chain seq x y z
N MET A 1 -14.41 -29.88 -11.03
CA MET A 1 -15.20 -28.66 -10.81
C MET A 1 -14.45 -27.75 -9.84
N TRP A 2 -13.49 -26.95 -10.30
CA TRP A 2 -12.86 -25.86 -9.54
C TRP A 2 -12.35 -24.82 -10.55
N THR A 3 -13.12 -23.77 -10.79
CA THR A 3 -12.61 -22.54 -11.41
C THR A 3 -13.21 -21.38 -10.64
N ILE A 4 -12.43 -20.84 -9.70
CA ILE A 4 -12.76 -19.64 -8.90
C ILE A 4 -12.70 -18.37 -9.79
N PHE A 5 -12.22 -18.50 -11.03
CA PHE A 5 -12.05 -17.39 -11.96
C PHE A 5 -12.52 -17.78 -13.37
N THR A 6 -13.78 -17.50 -13.68
CA THR A 6 -14.22 -17.28 -15.06
C THR A 6 -14.28 -15.77 -15.27
N LEU A 7 -13.13 -15.13 -15.54
CA LEU A 7 -13.19 -13.75 -16.05
C LEU A 7 -13.81 -13.81 -17.44
N ALA A 8 -14.89 -13.06 -17.65
CA ALA A 8 -15.46 -12.92 -18.98
C ALA A 8 -14.41 -12.29 -19.92
N GLU A 9 -14.32 -12.75 -21.18
CA GLU A 9 -13.36 -12.20 -22.16
C GLU A 9 -13.38 -10.68 -22.26
N LYS A 10 -14.56 -10.07 -22.03
CA LYS A 10 -14.75 -8.62 -21.99
C LYS A 10 -14.00 -7.93 -20.84
N GLU A 11 -13.93 -8.56 -19.67
CA GLU A 11 -13.18 -8.06 -18.51
C GLU A 11 -11.67 -8.21 -18.72
N ARG A 12 -11.25 -9.28 -19.39
CA ARG A 12 -9.84 -9.49 -19.76
C ARG A 12 -9.36 -8.42 -20.74
N ALA A 13 -10.17 -8.09 -21.74
CA ALA A 13 -9.88 -7.04 -22.72
C ALA A 13 -9.85 -5.63 -22.08
N SER A 14 -10.75 -5.34 -21.14
CA SER A 14 -10.75 -4.05 -20.43
C SER A 14 -9.55 -3.90 -19.51
N LEU A 15 -9.17 -4.97 -18.79
CA LEU A 15 -7.96 -5.01 -17.98
C LEU A 15 -6.70 -4.81 -18.81
N LEU A 16 -6.56 -5.51 -19.95
CA LEU A 16 -5.43 -5.33 -20.87
C LEU A 16 -5.37 -3.91 -21.41
N LYS A 17 -6.51 -3.32 -21.79
CA LYS A 17 -6.58 -1.94 -22.29
C LYS A 17 -6.22 -0.93 -21.22
N LYS A 18 -6.62 -1.17 -19.97
CA LYS A 18 -6.28 -0.35 -18.80
C LYS A 18 -4.79 -0.44 -18.45
N TYR A 19 -4.22 -1.65 -18.51
CA TYR A 19 -2.79 -1.92 -18.37
C TYR A 19 -1.96 -1.24 -19.48
N TYR A 20 -2.50 -1.18 -20.69
CA TYR A 20 -1.85 -0.53 -21.84
C TYR A 20 -1.94 1.00 -21.79
N LEU A 21 -3.04 1.53 -21.23
CA LEU A 21 -3.24 2.99 -21.07
C LEU A 21 -2.35 3.58 -19.97
N SER A 22 -2.06 2.84 -18.90
CA SER A 22 -1.10 3.29 -17.87
C SER A 22 0.34 3.38 -18.40
N PHE A 23 0.69 2.56 -19.39
CA PHE A 23 1.99 2.60 -20.07
C PHE A 23 2.21 3.86 -20.91
N LYS A 24 1.15 4.57 -21.31
CA LYS A 24 1.22 5.61 -22.34
C LYS A 24 1.66 7.00 -21.85
N LEU A 25 1.97 7.16 -20.55
CA LEU A 25 2.08 8.49 -19.92
C LEU A 25 3.49 9.03 -19.62
N LYS A 26 4.58 8.30 -19.90
CA LYS A 26 5.95 8.86 -19.91
C LYS A 26 6.79 8.18 -20.98
N LYS A 27 7.84 8.87 -21.48
CA LYS A 27 8.86 8.33 -22.42
C LYS A 27 9.10 6.86 -22.10
N GLU A 28 8.78 5.95 -23.04
CA GLU A 28 9.02 4.52 -22.86
C GLU A 28 10.49 4.32 -22.48
N ILE A 29 10.74 4.03 -21.21
CA ILE A 29 12.02 3.47 -20.81
C ILE A 29 11.96 2.06 -21.36
N LYS A 30 12.58 1.83 -22.52
CA LYS A 30 12.73 0.49 -23.05
C LYS A 30 13.53 -0.32 -22.04
N LEU A 31 12.85 -1.23 -21.36
CA LEU A 31 13.46 -2.17 -20.42
C LEU A 31 13.93 -3.38 -21.22
N GLU A 32 15.06 -3.24 -21.90
CA GLU A 32 15.68 -4.33 -22.67
C GLU A 32 16.42 -5.31 -21.74
N SER A 33 16.82 -4.85 -20.54
CA SER A 33 17.54 -5.66 -19.57
C SER A 33 17.19 -5.35 -18.11
N MET A 34 17.50 -6.29 -17.22
CA MET A 34 17.43 -6.10 -15.77
C MET A 34 18.32 -4.94 -15.29
N GLN A 35 19.38 -4.60 -16.03
CA GLN A 35 20.24 -3.47 -15.70
C GLN A 35 19.53 -2.12 -15.87
N ASP A 36 18.56 -2.02 -16.78
CA ASP A 36 17.83 -0.77 -17.01
C ASP A 36 16.82 -0.50 -15.88
N ILE A 37 16.22 -1.57 -15.33
CA ILE A 37 15.44 -1.51 -14.09
C ILE A 37 16.33 -1.02 -12.95
N LYS A 38 17.54 -1.58 -12.80
CA LYS A 38 18.49 -1.17 -11.77
C LYS A 38 18.88 0.31 -11.88
N LYS A 39 19.25 0.77 -13.07
CA LYS A 39 19.59 2.19 -13.33
C LYS A 39 18.42 3.12 -12.96
N SER A 40 17.21 2.77 -13.37
CA SER A 40 16.01 3.56 -13.08
C SER A 40 15.69 3.56 -11.58
N ALA A 41 15.74 2.40 -10.93
CA ALA A 41 15.53 2.27 -9.49
C ALA A 41 16.55 3.07 -8.67
N TYR A 42 17.80 3.17 -9.13
CA TYR A 42 18.84 3.94 -8.45
C TYR A 42 18.60 5.45 -8.51
N GLN A 43 17.70 5.95 -9.37
CA GLN A 43 17.29 7.36 -9.39
C GLN A 43 16.16 7.66 -8.38
N LEU A 44 15.55 6.63 -7.78
CA LEU A 44 14.49 6.82 -6.80
C LEU A 44 15.01 7.36 -5.45
N PRO A 45 14.22 8.19 -4.74
CA PRO A 45 14.57 8.70 -3.42
C PRO A 45 14.54 7.60 -2.36
N ASN A 46 14.93 7.93 -1.12
CA ASN A 46 14.92 6.96 -0.03
C ASN A 46 13.57 6.94 0.68
N PHE A 47 12.63 6.16 0.12
CA PHE A 47 11.28 6.01 0.66
C PHE A 47 11.20 5.45 2.09
N ASP A 48 12.28 4.85 2.61
CA ASP A 48 12.31 4.25 3.94
C ASP A 48 12.74 5.25 5.03
N LYS A 49 13.36 6.39 4.68
CA LYS A 49 13.86 7.39 5.64
C LYS A 49 13.19 8.77 5.51
N GLU A 50 12.73 9.13 4.32
CA GLU A 50 12.18 10.46 4.03
C GLU A 50 10.64 10.41 4.07
N PHE A 51 10.07 11.02 5.13
CA PHE A 51 8.63 11.14 5.34
C PHE A 51 8.24 12.61 5.45
N ASP A 52 7.64 13.15 4.39
CA ASP A 52 7.31 14.58 4.27
C ASP A 52 5.84 14.83 3.96
N THR A 53 5.08 13.80 3.59
CA THR A 53 3.65 13.91 3.37
C THR A 53 2.89 12.83 4.13
N THR A 54 1.58 13.03 4.25
CA THR A 54 0.64 12.02 4.76
C THR A 54 -0.39 11.64 3.71
N ILE A 55 -0.79 10.37 3.74
CA ILE A 55 -1.92 9.82 2.98
C ILE A 55 -2.94 9.31 3.99
N LYS A 56 -4.22 9.68 3.76
CA LYS A 56 -5.36 9.23 4.55
C LYS A 56 -6.35 8.50 3.66
N PHE A 57 -6.83 7.37 4.13
CA PHE A 57 -7.88 6.57 3.48
C PHE A 57 -8.47 5.62 4.52
N TRP A 58 -9.57 4.95 4.17
CA TRP A 58 -10.15 3.91 5.01
C TRP A 58 -10.19 2.57 4.28
N ILE A 59 -10.20 1.49 5.05
CA ILE A 59 -10.29 0.10 4.55
C ILE A 59 -11.36 -0.70 5.29
N PRO A 60 -11.91 -1.76 4.67
CA PRO A 60 -12.78 -2.69 5.37
C PRO A 60 -12.07 -3.33 6.57
N ASN A 61 -12.80 -3.55 7.66
CA ASN A 61 -12.23 -4.08 8.89
C ASN A 61 -11.59 -5.47 8.70
N ILE A 62 -12.15 -6.32 7.82
CA ILE A 62 -11.55 -7.61 7.48
C ILE A 62 -10.15 -7.46 6.86
N VAL A 63 -9.95 -6.47 5.99
CA VAL A 63 -8.64 -6.18 5.38
C VAL A 63 -7.67 -5.68 6.43
N PHE A 64 -8.14 -4.83 7.36
CA PHE A 64 -7.34 -4.39 8.50
C PHE A 64 -6.89 -5.56 9.39
N HIS A 65 -7.75 -6.55 9.61
CA HIS A 65 -7.38 -7.77 10.33
C HIS A 65 -6.31 -8.58 9.60
N CYS A 66 -6.43 -8.74 8.27
CA CYS A 66 -5.40 -9.39 7.47
C CYS A 66 -4.04 -8.68 7.57
N ILE A 67 -4.02 -7.34 7.51
CA ILE A 67 -2.79 -6.56 7.67
C ILE A 67 -2.18 -6.75 9.06
N ASN A 68 -3.01 -6.71 10.12
CA ASN A 68 -2.53 -6.95 11.49
C ASN A 68 -1.93 -8.37 11.62
N GLN A 69 -2.61 -9.38 11.08
CA GLN A 69 -2.13 -10.76 11.13
C GLN A 69 -0.81 -10.91 10.37
N GLU A 70 -0.65 -10.25 9.22
CA GLU A 70 0.62 -10.24 8.49
C GLU A 70 1.72 -9.52 9.29
N ALA A 71 1.41 -8.36 9.88
CA ALA A 71 2.36 -7.61 10.70
C ALA A 71 2.77 -8.38 11.97
N GLU A 72 1.91 -9.23 12.51
CA GLU A 72 2.19 -10.09 13.66
C GLU A 72 2.99 -11.35 13.28
N ASN A 73 2.76 -11.91 12.08
CA ASN A 73 3.40 -13.15 11.61
C ASN A 73 4.75 -12.92 10.89
N ASN A 74 4.97 -11.74 10.30
CA ASN A 74 6.20 -11.44 9.57
C ASN A 74 7.31 -10.92 10.50
N PHE A 75 8.42 -11.66 10.56
CA PHE A 75 9.67 -11.35 11.29
C PHE A 75 10.41 -10.05 10.87
N LYS A 76 9.82 -9.16 10.06
CA LYS A 76 10.54 -8.01 9.49
C LYS A 76 10.13 -6.65 10.06
N THR A 77 8.85 -6.41 10.41
CA THR A 77 8.41 -5.14 11.03
C THR A 77 7.07 -5.26 11.75
N ASN A 78 6.97 -4.67 12.95
CA ASN A 78 5.77 -4.74 13.82
C ASN A 78 4.71 -3.64 13.55
N SER A 79 4.76 -2.94 12.41
CA SER A 79 3.90 -1.75 12.17
C SER A 79 3.04 -1.87 10.92
N ILE A 80 1.72 -1.74 11.11
CA ILE A 80 0.70 -1.67 10.04
C ILE A 80 1.07 -0.59 9.00
N ALA A 81 1.53 0.57 9.45
CA ALA A 81 1.91 1.66 8.55
C ALA A 81 3.15 1.35 7.71
N HIS A 82 4.04 0.47 8.19
CA HIS A 82 5.17 -0.02 7.40
C HIS A 82 4.71 -1.05 6.38
N THR A 83 3.90 -2.04 6.80
CA THR A 83 3.34 -3.07 5.90
C THR A 83 2.59 -2.43 4.74
N ILE A 84 1.72 -1.45 5.02
CA ILE A 84 0.98 -0.77 3.96
C ILE A 84 1.92 0.02 3.04
N ARG A 85 2.93 0.72 3.56
CA ARG A 85 3.92 1.40 2.71
C ARG A 85 4.64 0.43 1.79
N GLU A 86 5.02 -0.75 2.30
CA GLU A 86 5.66 -1.78 1.50
C GLU A 86 4.78 -2.21 0.33
N ILE A 87 3.50 -2.47 0.60
CA ILE A 87 2.51 -2.83 -0.42
C ILE A 87 2.40 -1.72 -1.47
N LEU A 88 2.28 -0.46 -1.03
CA LEU A 88 2.16 0.68 -1.93
C LEU A 88 3.42 0.91 -2.78
N LEU A 89 4.61 0.72 -2.21
CA LEU A 89 5.88 0.82 -2.93
C LEU A 89 6.01 -0.27 -3.99
N ILE A 90 5.72 -1.51 -3.62
CA ILE A 90 5.73 -2.65 -4.54
C ILE A 90 4.68 -2.46 -5.63
N HIS A 91 3.51 -1.93 -5.29
CA HIS A 91 2.46 -1.61 -6.25
C HIS A 91 2.88 -0.55 -7.27
N CYS A 92 3.50 0.55 -6.82
CA CYS A 92 3.93 1.64 -7.69
C CYS A 92 5.13 1.29 -8.58
N TYR A 93 6.15 0.65 -8.01
CA TYR A 93 7.45 0.50 -8.66
C TYR A 93 7.79 -0.96 -9.02
N GLY A 94 7.06 -1.92 -8.48
CA GLY A 94 7.34 -3.34 -8.63
C GLY A 94 8.43 -3.84 -7.68
N MET A 95 8.36 -5.11 -7.31
CA MET A 95 9.29 -5.76 -6.38
C MET A 95 10.76 -5.59 -6.80
N SER A 96 11.08 -5.76 -8.08
CA SER A 96 12.46 -5.68 -8.58
C SER A 96 13.07 -4.29 -8.40
N ALA A 97 12.32 -3.22 -8.70
CA ALA A 97 12.80 -1.86 -8.50
C ALA A 97 12.98 -1.55 -7.01
N VAL A 98 12.06 -2.05 -6.17
CA VAL A 98 12.13 -1.89 -4.71
C VAL A 98 13.41 -2.48 -4.14
N ILE A 99 13.75 -3.71 -4.55
CA ILE A 99 14.99 -4.38 -4.15
C ILE A 99 16.21 -3.53 -4.54
N TYR A 100 16.28 -3.08 -5.80
CA TYR A 100 17.44 -2.34 -6.29
C TYR A 100 17.61 -0.95 -5.64
N PHE A 101 16.55 -0.16 -5.45
CA PHE A 101 16.74 1.13 -4.79
C PHE A 101 17.18 0.93 -3.33
N ARG A 102 16.69 -0.10 -2.64
CA ARG A 102 17.13 -0.43 -1.28
C ARG A 102 18.59 -0.85 -1.23
N GLU A 103 19.05 -1.64 -2.19
CA GLU A 103 20.48 -1.97 -2.32
C GLU A 103 21.36 -0.71 -2.42
N LYS A 104 20.94 0.29 -3.20
CA LYS A 104 21.67 1.57 -3.32
C LYS A 104 21.87 2.24 -1.96
N TYR A 105 20.85 2.23 -1.10
CA TYR A 105 20.93 2.87 0.21
C TYR A 105 21.58 1.98 1.28
N ARG A 106 21.53 0.65 1.12
CA ARG A 106 22.21 -0.32 1.98
C ARG A 106 23.73 -0.36 1.75
N ASN A 107 24.19 -0.10 0.53
CA ASN A 107 25.62 -0.14 0.19
C ASN A 107 26.35 1.19 0.39
N LYS A 108 25.62 2.30 0.61
CA LYS A 108 26.20 3.62 0.92
C LYS A 108 26.44 3.85 2.41
N SER A 109 25.85 3.02 3.28
CA SER A 109 26.30 2.91 4.66
C SER A 109 27.57 2.06 4.65
N THR A 110 28.74 2.69 4.66
CA THR A 110 30.05 2.06 4.94
C THR A 110 30.18 1.58 6.38
N GLU A 111 29.09 1.57 7.13
CA GLU A 111 28.94 0.75 8.31
C GLU A 111 28.16 -0.49 7.89
N LEU A 112 28.78 -1.66 8.10
CA LEU A 112 28.03 -2.88 8.36
C LEU A 112 27.16 -2.61 9.61
N GLU A 113 26.08 -1.85 9.46
CA GLU A 113 24.93 -1.99 10.32
C GLU A 113 24.46 -3.41 10.04
N LYS A 114 24.95 -4.33 10.88
CA LYS A 114 24.21 -5.54 11.25
C LYS A 114 22.75 -5.10 11.27
N ILE A 115 21.91 -5.78 10.48
CA ILE A 115 20.46 -5.70 10.60
C ILE A 115 20.21 -5.50 12.09
N PRO A 116 19.69 -4.34 12.55
CA PRO A 116 19.58 -4.15 13.97
C PRO A 116 18.65 -5.27 14.40
N GLU A 117 19.20 -6.24 15.13
CA GLU A 117 18.41 -7.02 16.07
C GLU A 117 17.85 -5.95 17.00
N LEU A 118 16.72 -5.35 16.60
CA LEU A 118 15.93 -4.44 17.40
C LEU A 118 15.31 -5.32 18.48
N ASN A 119 16.16 -5.69 19.44
CA ASN A 119 15.79 -6.25 20.72
C ASN A 119 15.24 -5.13 21.62
N THR A 120 14.56 -4.15 21.04
CA THR A 120 13.70 -3.21 21.74
C THR A 120 12.33 -3.85 21.80
N ARG A 121 12.13 -4.64 22.85
CA ARG A 121 10.80 -4.96 23.36
C ARG A 121 10.11 -3.64 23.70
N PHE A 122 9.41 -3.04 22.74
CA PHE A 122 8.40 -2.04 23.06
C PHE A 122 7.32 -2.78 23.84
N SER A 123 7.30 -2.54 25.14
CA SER A 123 6.21 -2.98 26.01
C SER A 123 4.92 -2.39 25.43
N ILE A 124 4.13 -3.24 24.77
CA ILE A 124 2.77 -2.94 24.39
C ILE A 124 2.03 -2.77 25.72
N SER A 125 1.86 -1.53 26.17
CA SER A 125 1.06 -1.27 27.35
C SER A 125 -0.33 -1.87 27.10
N ALA A 126 -0.78 -2.73 28.01
CA ALA A 126 -2.03 -3.47 27.89
C ALA A 126 -3.28 -2.56 27.71
N LEU A 127 -3.13 -1.24 27.86
CA LEU A 127 -4.16 -0.24 27.55
C LEU A 127 -4.44 -0.09 26.04
N ALA A 128 -3.45 -0.24 25.15
CA ALA A 128 -3.65 -0.08 23.71
C ALA A 128 -4.53 -1.22 23.13
N ASN A 129 -4.34 -2.44 23.65
CA ASN A 129 -5.18 -3.59 23.29
C ASN A 129 -6.62 -3.48 23.82
N LYS A 130 -6.84 -2.72 24.90
CA LYS A 130 -8.19 -2.49 25.45
C LYS A 130 -9.03 -1.53 24.59
N ARG A 131 -8.40 -0.55 23.92
CA ARG A 131 -9.07 0.30 22.92
C ARG A 131 -9.29 -0.42 21.58
N LYS A 132 -8.38 -1.30 21.15
CA LYS A 132 -8.54 -2.11 19.93
C LYS A 132 -9.79 -3.02 19.99
N ARG A 133 -10.14 -3.52 21.18
CA ARG A 133 -11.38 -4.30 21.42
C ARG A 133 -12.67 -3.46 21.40
N GLN A 134 -12.61 -2.12 21.40
CA GLN A 134 -13.81 -1.26 21.37
C GLN A 134 -14.34 -0.96 19.95
N SER A 135 -13.71 -1.51 18.90
CA SER A 135 -14.19 -1.38 17.52
C SER A 135 -15.22 -2.44 17.11
N LEU A 136 -15.87 -3.11 18.07
CA LEU A 136 -16.85 -4.20 17.90
C LEU A 136 -18.17 -3.78 17.20
N GLY A 137 -18.20 -2.66 16.49
CA GLY A 137 -19.36 -2.20 15.72
C GLY A 137 -19.06 -1.33 14.49
N LYS A 138 -17.78 -1.11 14.13
CA LYS A 138 -17.41 -0.37 12.91
C LYS A 138 -16.98 -1.35 11.82
N ASN A 139 -17.57 -1.23 10.63
CA ASN A 139 -17.22 -2.06 9.48
C ASN A 139 -15.96 -1.57 8.75
N ILE A 140 -15.48 -0.38 9.12
CA ILE A 140 -14.38 0.33 8.48
C ILE A 140 -13.30 0.74 9.48
N GLN A 141 -12.08 0.91 8.97
CA GLN A 141 -10.92 1.38 9.72
C GLN A 141 -10.23 2.52 8.98
N ASP A 142 -10.03 3.63 9.69
CA ASP A 142 -9.32 4.81 9.18
C ASP A 142 -7.80 4.61 9.28
N ILE A 143 -7.11 4.90 8.18
CA ILE A 143 -5.68 4.69 8.02
C ILE A 143 -5.02 6.02 7.67
N LYS A 144 -3.99 6.38 8.45
CA LYS A 144 -3.11 7.53 8.20
C LYS A 144 -1.66 7.05 8.13
N ILE A 145 -0.99 7.31 7.01
CA ILE A 145 0.38 6.85 6.75
C ILE A 145 1.24 8.02 6.31
N ALA A 146 2.37 8.21 6.97
CA ALA A 146 3.42 9.13 6.51
C ALA A 146 4.26 8.46 5.43
N CYS A 147 4.49 9.16 4.31
CA CYS A 147 5.28 8.67 3.18
C CYS A 147 6.04 9.84 2.51
N HIS A 148 6.86 9.53 1.51
CA HIS A 148 7.53 10.52 0.68
C HIS A 148 6.55 11.13 -0.35
N HIS A 149 6.65 12.42 -0.67
CA HIS A 149 5.77 13.16 -1.58
C HIS A 149 5.68 12.51 -2.96
N LYS A 150 6.83 12.15 -3.55
CA LYS A 150 6.90 11.39 -4.80
C LYS A 150 6.02 10.14 -4.82
N LEU A 151 5.96 9.36 -3.74
CA LEU A 151 5.09 8.17 -3.69
C LEU A 151 3.61 8.58 -3.72
N LYS A 152 3.23 9.63 -2.97
CA LYS A 152 1.86 10.17 -3.00
C LYS A 152 1.49 10.73 -4.38
N GLU A 153 2.40 11.42 -5.03
CA GLU A 153 2.21 11.97 -6.39
C GLU A 153 2.05 10.87 -7.44
N ASP A 154 2.91 9.84 -7.39
CA ASP A 154 2.85 8.70 -8.31
C ASP A 154 1.54 7.91 -8.09
N LEU A 155 1.14 7.65 -6.83
CA LEU A 155 -0.14 7.02 -6.50
C LEU A 155 -1.35 7.87 -6.95
N THR A 156 -1.29 9.19 -6.77
CA THR A 156 -2.33 10.11 -7.25
C THR A 156 -2.45 10.07 -8.77
N THR A 157 -1.32 9.98 -9.47
CA THR A 157 -1.28 9.84 -10.93
C THR A 157 -1.94 8.53 -11.38
N LEU A 158 -1.65 7.42 -10.68
CA LEU A 158 -2.29 6.13 -10.94
C LEU A 158 -3.80 6.15 -10.63
N ALA A 159 -4.22 6.84 -9.57
CA ALA A 159 -5.64 7.01 -9.24
C ALA A 159 -6.38 7.81 -10.32
N ASN A 160 -5.79 8.92 -10.78
CA ASN A 160 -6.33 9.77 -11.84
C ASN A 160 -6.48 9.02 -13.16
N LEU A 161 -5.53 8.14 -13.49
CA LEU A 161 -5.59 7.26 -14.66
C LEU A 161 -6.83 6.36 -14.67
N GLU A 162 -7.27 6.00 -13.48
CA GLU A 162 -8.41 5.13 -13.26
C GLU A 162 -9.72 5.87 -12.97
N LYS A 163 -9.67 7.21 -12.97
CA LYS A 163 -10.79 8.10 -12.63
C LYS A 163 -11.35 7.84 -11.22
N LEU A 164 -10.46 7.52 -10.27
CA LEU A 164 -10.80 7.34 -8.86
C LEU A 164 -10.13 8.40 -8.01
N SER A 165 -10.72 8.70 -6.85
CA SER A 165 -9.99 9.44 -5.82
C SER A 165 -8.82 8.60 -5.29
N LEU A 166 -7.78 9.26 -4.75
CA LEU A 166 -6.65 8.57 -4.15
C LEU A 166 -7.10 7.59 -3.06
N SER A 167 -8.04 7.99 -2.20
CA SER A 167 -8.56 7.14 -1.12
C SER A 167 -9.26 5.88 -1.63
N GLU A 168 -10.13 6.01 -2.64
CA GLU A 168 -10.81 4.87 -3.27
C GLU A 168 -9.84 3.94 -3.99
N TYR A 169 -8.89 4.52 -4.71
CA TYR A 169 -7.85 3.78 -5.41
C TYR A 169 -7.05 2.91 -4.43
N LEU A 170 -6.53 3.52 -3.36
CA LEU A 170 -5.73 2.82 -2.36
C LEU A 170 -6.53 1.75 -1.63
N ARG A 171 -7.79 2.04 -1.25
CA ARG A 171 -8.67 1.04 -0.64
C ARG A 171 -8.82 -0.18 -1.54
N ARG A 172 -9.07 0.05 -2.83
CA ARG A 172 -9.26 -1.03 -3.79
C ARG A 172 -7.98 -1.84 -3.98
N GLU A 173 -6.83 -1.19 -4.15
CA GLU A 173 -5.56 -1.91 -4.34
C GLU A 173 -5.14 -2.70 -3.10
N ILE A 174 -5.31 -2.14 -1.90
CA ILE A 174 -5.00 -2.86 -0.65
C ILE A 174 -5.97 -4.03 -0.44
N THR A 175 -7.28 -3.81 -0.68
CA THR A 175 -8.27 -4.89 -0.60
C THR A 175 -7.93 -6.01 -1.57
N LYS A 176 -7.58 -5.67 -2.81
CA LYS A 176 -7.17 -6.63 -3.84
C LYS A 176 -5.85 -7.33 -3.50
N HIS A 177 -4.91 -6.67 -2.83
CA HIS A 177 -3.67 -7.29 -2.39
C HIS A 177 -3.93 -8.45 -1.41
N TYR A 178 -4.81 -8.24 -0.43
CA TYR A 178 -5.09 -9.22 0.62
C TYR A 178 -6.16 -10.25 0.24
N LEU A 179 -7.21 -9.81 -0.44
CA LEU A 179 -8.39 -10.62 -0.73
C LEU A 179 -8.43 -11.10 -2.20
N GLY A 180 -7.50 -10.65 -3.03
CA GLY A 180 -7.52 -10.91 -4.46
C GLY A 180 -8.79 -10.36 -5.11
N ASN A 181 -9.21 -11.00 -6.21
CA ASN A 181 -10.51 -10.74 -6.85
C ASN A 181 -11.58 -11.77 -6.45
N GLY A 182 -11.24 -12.75 -5.62
CA GLY A 182 -12.11 -13.88 -5.28
C GLY A 182 -12.99 -13.64 -4.06
N PHE A 183 -12.62 -12.69 -3.20
CA PHE A 183 -13.35 -12.35 -1.99
C PHE A 183 -13.75 -10.88 -2.03
N ASN A 184 -15.06 -10.61 -1.92
CA ASN A 184 -15.59 -9.25 -1.87
C ASN A 184 -16.05 -8.96 -0.43
N PRO A 185 -15.43 -8.02 0.30
CA PRO A 185 -15.92 -7.64 1.61
C PRO A 185 -17.29 -6.97 1.45
N GLU A 186 -18.29 -7.42 2.20
CA GLU A 186 -19.55 -6.69 2.30
C GLU A 186 -19.28 -5.39 3.07
N ILE A 187 -19.44 -4.27 2.38
CA ILE A 187 -19.30 -2.93 2.97
C ILE A 187 -20.69 -2.35 3.04
N ILE A 188 -21.32 -2.45 4.21
CA ILE A 188 -22.57 -1.74 4.52
C ILE A 188 -22.15 -0.59 5.43
N LEU A 189 -22.17 0.63 4.89
CA LEU A 189 -21.90 1.86 5.63
C LEU A 189 -23.21 2.39 6.21
N THR A 190 -23.18 2.82 7.47
CA THR A 190 -24.26 3.65 8.02
C THR A 190 -24.05 5.11 7.64
N ASP A 191 -25.12 5.93 7.67
CA ASP A 191 -25.03 7.37 7.39
C ASP A 191 -24.00 8.07 8.31
N GLU A 192 -23.91 7.62 9.56
CA GLU A 192 -22.92 8.10 10.52
C GLU A 192 -21.49 7.73 10.10
N GLU A 193 -21.24 6.51 9.61
CA GLU A 193 -19.94 6.08 9.09
C GLU A 193 -19.55 6.88 7.84
N GLU A 194 -20.49 7.16 6.94
CA GLU A 194 -20.23 8.00 5.75
C GLU A 194 -19.83 9.43 6.11
N GLN A 195 -20.52 10.05 7.09
CA GLN A 195 -20.19 11.39 7.57
C GLN A 195 -18.81 11.41 8.24
N ASN A 196 -18.51 10.41 9.07
CA ASN A 196 -17.20 10.27 9.73
C ASN A 196 -16.06 10.11 8.71
N ILE A 197 -16.26 9.32 7.64
CA ILE A 197 -15.28 9.17 6.56
C ILE A 197 -15.01 10.52 5.89
N LYS A 198 -16.07 11.27 5.53
CA LYS A 198 -15.93 12.55 4.84
C LYS A 198 -15.15 13.53 5.71
N GLN A 199 -15.51 13.65 6.98
CA GLN A 199 -14.80 14.50 7.93
C GLN A 199 -13.33 14.07 8.10
N PHE A 200 -13.04 12.78 8.21
CA PHE A 200 -11.67 12.29 8.34
C PHE A 200 -10.79 12.60 7.11
N LEU A 201 -11.37 12.50 5.91
CA LEU A 201 -10.68 12.83 4.67
C LEU A 201 -10.47 14.34 4.51
N GLU A 202 -11.39 15.17 5.00
CA GLU A 202 -11.35 16.63 4.94
C GLU A 202 -10.47 17.27 6.05
N GLU A 203 -10.32 16.61 7.20
CA GLU A 203 -9.56 17.15 8.34
C GLU A 203 -8.04 17.18 8.09
N ASN A 204 -7.53 18.30 7.58
CA ASN A 204 -6.11 18.67 7.36
C ASN A 204 -5.41 17.95 6.19
N ASP A 205 -5.52 18.53 5.00
CA ASP A 205 -4.36 18.68 4.11
C ASP A 205 -3.36 19.69 4.70
#